data_AF-A0A653RHP8-F1
#
_entry.id   AF-A0A653RHP8-F1
#
_cell.length_a   1.000
_cell.length_b   1.000
_cell.length_c   1.000
_cell.angle_alpha   90.00
_cell.angle_beta   90.00
_cell.angle_gamma   90.00
#
_symmetry.space_group_name_H-M   'P 1'
#
loop_
_entity.id
_entity.type
_entity.pdbx_description
1 polymer ?
#
loop_
_entity_poly.entity_id
_entity_poly.type
_entity_poly.pdbx_seq_one_letter_code
_entity_poly.pdbx_strand_id
1 'polypeptide(L)'
;MLSTLGGVRKVVVGLVLGLVVVLAVPVYFRWGWSRMDSACGIGPTAADHRRLNAELDGADSGSVKLSWHVSQGFTCTYSNGKTRSSYWL
;
A
#
# COMPACT_ATOMS: atom_id res chain seq x y z
N MET A 1 2.19 -45.92 18.04
CA MET A 1 1.69 -44.60 18.51
C MET A 1 2.59 -43.41 18.10
N LEU A 2 3.51 -43.52 17.13
CA LEU A 2 4.39 -42.39 16.73
C LEU A 2 3.86 -41.54 15.54
N SER A 3 2.89 -42.02 14.75
CA SER A 3 2.39 -41.26 13.57
C SER A 3 1.54 -40.04 13.90
N THR A 4 0.88 -40.01 15.07
CA THR A 4 -0.01 -38.91 15.49
C THR A 4 0.77 -37.64 15.85
N LEU A 5 1.95 -37.76 16.47
CA LEU A 5 2.79 -36.62 16.84
C LEU A 5 3.31 -35.85 15.61
N GLY A 6 3.63 -36.55 14.53
CA GLY A 6 4.08 -35.93 13.27
C GLY A 6 2.97 -35.19 12.53
N GLY A 7 1.73 -35.69 12.60
CA GLY A 7 0.56 -35.04 12.02
C GLY A 7 0.16 -33.78 12.76
N VAL A 8 0.09 -33.83 14.09
CA VAL A 8 -0.24 -32.68 14.94
C VAL A 8 0.76 -31.54 14.75
N ARG A 9 2.06 -31.83 14.66
CA ARG A 9 3.09 -30.82 14.41
C ARG A 9 2.89 -30.10 13.07
N LYS A 10 2.52 -30.81 12.00
CA LYS A 10 2.26 -30.22 10.68
C LYS A 10 1.01 -29.33 10.69
N VAL A 11 -0.04 -29.75 11.37
CA VAL A 11 -1.28 -28.97 11.52
C VAL A 11 -1.01 -27.67 12.29
N VAL A 12 -0.27 -27.75 13.40
CA VAL A 12 0.10 -26.56 14.19
C VAL A 12 0.97 -25.60 13.38
N VAL A 13 1.98 -26.10 12.68
CA VAL A 13 2.84 -25.26 11.82
C VAL A 13 2.04 -24.60 10.70
N GLY A 14 1.15 -25.35 10.04
CA GLY A 14 0.28 -24.81 8.99
C GLY A 14 -0.66 -23.73 9.51
N LEU A 15 -1.21 -23.91 10.72
CA LEU A 15 -2.10 -22.94 11.36
C LEU A 15 -1.35 -21.67 11.76
N VAL A 16 -0.13 -21.80 12.31
CA VAL A 16 0.73 -20.65 12.63
C VAL A 16 1.12 -19.88 11.37
N LEU A 17 1.56 -20.56 10.31
CA LEU A 17 1.91 -19.92 9.04
C LEU A 17 0.70 -19.24 8.40
N GLY A 18 -0.46 -19.89 8.42
CA GLY A 18 -1.72 -19.30 7.95
C GLY A 18 -2.06 -18.02 8.70
N LEU A 19 -1.96 -18.05 10.04
CA LEU A 19 -2.23 -16.88 10.88
C LEU A 19 -1.23 -15.73 10.59
N VAL A 20 0.05 -16.05 10.41
CA VAL A 20 1.08 -15.08 10.04
C VAL A 20 0.75 -14.41 8.71
N VAL A 21 0.37 -15.17 7.68
CA VAL A 21 -0.01 -14.61 6.38
C VAL A 21 -1.26 -13.73 6.51
N VAL A 22 -2.30 -14.21 7.20
CA VAL A 22 -3.56 -13.48 7.41
C VAL A 22 -3.34 -12.15 8.13
N LEU A 23 -2.37 -12.06 9.04
CA LEU A 23 -2.03 -10.83 9.74
C LEU A 23 -1.04 -9.94 8.97
N ALA A 24 -0.06 -10.55 8.29
CA ALA A 24 0.98 -9.82 7.57
C ALA A 24 0.46 -9.14 6.29
N VAL A 25 -0.42 -9.82 5.55
CA VAL A 25 -0.99 -9.30 4.31
C VAL A 25 -1.70 -7.95 4.50
N PRO A 26 -2.70 -7.81 5.40
CA PRO A 26 -3.40 -6.53 5.57
C PRO A 26 -2.48 -5.42 6.08
N VAL A 27 -1.50 -5.75 6.93
CA VAL A 27 -0.49 -4.78 7.40
C VAL A 27 0.36 -4.27 6.24
N TYR A 28 0.85 -5.19 5.40
CA TYR A 28 1.63 -4.85 4.20
C TYR A 28 0.83 -3.97 3.24
N PHE A 29 -0.42 -4.34 2.94
CA PHE A 29 -1.28 -3.54 2.09
C PHE A 29 -1.51 -2.15 2.68
N ARG A 30 -1.84 -2.05 3.97
CA ARG A 30 -2.06 -0.76 4.65
C ARG A 30 -0.83 0.15 4.62
N TRP A 31 0.36 -0.42 4.82
CA TRP A 31 1.62 0.31 4.68
C TRP A 31 1.85 0.78 3.24
N GLY A 32 1.54 -0.06 2.24
CA GLY A 32 1.66 0.31 0.83
C GLY A 32 0.74 1.46 0.43
N TRP A 33 -0.54 1.41 0.85
CA TRP A 33 -1.50 2.50 0.63
C TRP A 33 -1.03 3.80 1.31
N SER A 34 -0.60 3.72 2.57
CA SER A 34 -0.12 4.92 3.29
C SER A 34 1.11 5.56 2.64
N ARG A 35 2.05 4.76 2.12
CA ARG A 35 3.19 5.28 1.35
C ARG A 35 2.73 5.98 0.07
N MET A 36 1.83 5.35 -0.68
CA MET A 36 1.26 5.94 -1.89
C MET A 36 0.58 7.28 -1.59
N ASP A 37 -0.25 7.33 -0.55
CA ASP A 37 -0.97 8.55 -0.17
C ASP A 37 0.00 9.70 0.15
N SER A 38 1.04 9.42 0.94
CA SER A 38 2.07 10.42 1.27
C SER A 38 2.87 10.89 0.04
N ALA A 39 3.23 9.95 -0.85
CA ALA A 39 4.00 10.27 -2.03
C ALA A 39 3.21 11.13 -3.02
N CYS A 40 1.89 10.92 -3.08
CA CYS A 40 0.98 11.65 -3.96
C CYS A 40 0.34 12.87 -3.29
N GLY A 41 0.76 13.19 -2.05
CA GLY A 41 0.30 14.39 -1.33
C GLY A 41 -1.14 14.34 -0.86
N ILE A 42 -1.78 13.17 -0.90
CA ILE A 42 -3.15 12.95 -0.41
C ILE A 42 -3.19 12.37 1.01
N GLY A 43 -2.02 12.23 1.63
CA GLY A 43 -1.89 11.81 3.01
C GLY A 43 -2.49 12.82 4.01
N PRO A 44 -2.62 12.43 5.29
CA PRO A 44 -3.30 13.23 6.30
C PRO A 44 -2.46 14.41 6.82
N THR A 45 -1.22 14.58 6.36
CA THR A 45 -0.31 15.59 6.92
C THR A 45 -0.38 16.92 6.15
N ALA A 46 -0.10 18.03 6.83
CA ALA A 46 0.01 19.34 6.18
C ALA A 46 1.16 19.43 5.16
N ALA A 47 2.16 18.54 5.24
CA ALA A 47 3.21 18.44 4.23
C ALA A 47 2.67 17.80 2.94
N ASP A 48 1.83 16.77 3.06
CA ASP A 48 1.17 16.11 1.93
C ASP A 48 0.30 17.11 1.16
N HIS A 49 -0.58 17.83 1.86
CA HIS A 49 -1.46 18.82 1.23
C HIS A 49 -0.69 19.96 0.53
N ARG A 50 0.41 20.44 1.12
CA ARG A 50 1.26 21.45 0.47
C ARG A 50 1.87 20.92 -0.82
N ARG A 51 2.30 19.66 -0.82
CA ARG A 51 2.84 18.99 -2.01
C ARG A 51 1.79 18.80 -3.09
N LEU A 52 0.58 18.39 -2.72
CA LEU A 52 -0.52 18.25 -3.65
C LEU A 52 -0.89 19.59 -4.31
N ASN A 53 -0.94 20.67 -3.53
CA ASN A 53 -1.24 22.00 -4.06
C ASN A 53 -0.15 22.53 -5.01
N ALA A 54 1.12 22.23 -4.72
CA ALA A 54 2.22 22.53 -5.64
C ALA A 54 2.06 21.78 -6.97
N GLU A 55 1.60 20.52 -6.90
CA GLU A 55 1.43 19.70 -8.09
C GLU A 55 0.23 20.13 -8.93
N LEU A 56 -0.88 20.51 -8.28
CA LEU A 56 -2.12 20.96 -8.91
C LEU A 56 -2.05 22.36 -9.55
N ASP A 57 -1.10 23.20 -9.14
CA ASP A 57 -0.83 24.53 -9.74
C ASP A 57 -2.10 25.39 -9.92
N GLY A 58 -2.90 25.50 -8.86
CA GLY A 58 -4.11 26.34 -8.86
C GLY A 58 -5.36 25.71 -9.47
N ALA A 59 -5.37 24.40 -9.79
CA ALA A 59 -6.60 23.72 -10.23
C ALA A 59 -7.67 23.68 -9.11
N ASP A 60 -8.81 24.34 -9.35
CA ASP A 60 -9.92 24.57 -8.38
C ASP A 60 -10.60 23.30 -7.85
N SER A 61 -10.33 22.14 -8.44
CA SER A 61 -10.80 20.84 -7.96
C SER A 61 -9.77 19.77 -8.30
N GLY A 62 -8.79 19.64 -7.41
CA GLY A 62 -7.78 18.59 -7.49
C GLY A 62 -8.40 17.21 -7.32
N SER A 63 -8.64 16.51 -8.43
CA SER A 63 -8.85 15.06 -8.38
C SER A 63 -7.52 14.36 -8.63
N VAL A 64 -7.23 13.35 -7.81
CA VAL A 64 -6.05 12.50 -7.95
C VAL A 64 -6.54 11.10 -8.26
N LYS A 65 -6.16 10.57 -9.42
CA LYS A 65 -6.39 9.16 -9.77
C LYS A 65 -5.18 8.35 -9.33
N LEU A 66 -5.44 7.32 -8.53
CA LEU A 66 -4.43 6.41 -7.99
C LEU A 66 -4.49 5.10 -8.76
N SER A 67 -3.36 4.64 -9.26
CA SER A 67 -3.22 3.29 -9.80
C SER A 67 -2.11 2.55 -9.06
N TRP A 68 -2.40 1.31 -8.70
CA TRP A 68 -1.53 0.46 -7.90
C TRP A 68 -1.09 -0.75 -8.71
N HIS A 69 0.22 -1.01 -8.74
CA HIS A 69 0.82 -2.12 -9.46
C HIS A 69 1.81 -2.86 -8.56
N VAL A 70 1.52 -4.11 -8.20
CA VAL A 70 2.38 -4.94 -7.33
C VAL A 70 3.83 -4.95 -7.78
N SER A 71 4.08 -5.03 -9.09
CA SER A 71 5.43 -5.14 -9.66
C SER A 71 6.10 -3.81 -9.97
N GLN A 72 5.34 -2.72 -10.11
CA GLN A 72 5.86 -1.44 -10.62
C GLN A 72 5.69 -0.27 -9.64
N GLY A 73 5.04 -0.48 -8.49
CA GLY A 73 4.80 0.57 -7.51
C GLY A 73 3.41 1.17 -7.60
N PHE A 74 3.34 2.48 -7.55
CA PHE A 74 2.10 3.23 -7.71
C PHE A 74 2.30 4.42 -8.65
N THR A 75 1.23 4.79 -9.32
CA THR A 75 1.17 5.98 -10.17
C THR A 75 -0.01 6.83 -9.76
N CYS A 76 0.21 8.14 -9.73
CA CYS A 76 -0.78 9.14 -9.38
C CYS A 76 -0.90 10.13 -10.53
N THR A 77 -2.12 10.31 -11.01
CA THR A 77 -2.44 11.25 -12.09
C THR A 77 -3.31 12.37 -11.54
N TYR A 78 -2.81 13.59 -11.63
CA TYR A 78 -3.48 14.79 -11.14
C TYR A 78 -4.45 15.33 -12.20
N SER A 79 -5.43 16.14 -11.78
CA SER A 79 -6.45 16.71 -12.66
C SER A 79 -5.88 17.63 -13.75
N ASN A 80 -4.69 18.21 -13.54
CA ASN A 80 -3.96 18.99 -14.54
C ASN A 80 -3.15 18.15 -15.55
N GLY A 81 -3.31 16.82 -15.53
CA GLY A 81 -2.63 15.89 -16.45
C GLY A 81 -1.20 15.53 -16.04
N LYS A 82 -0.64 16.12 -14.98
CA LYS A 82 0.65 15.68 -14.44
C LYS A 82 0.52 14.26 -13.90
N THR A 83 1.58 13.47 -14.07
CA THR A 83 1.65 12.11 -13.54
C THR A 83 2.90 11.95 -12.69
N ARG A 84 2.80 11.11 -11.67
CA ARG A 84 3.92 10.76 -10.80
C ARG A 84 3.89 9.29 -10.47
N SER A 85 4.99 8.61 -10.72
CA SER A 85 5.18 7.22 -10.38
C SER A 85 6.26 7.07 -9.29
N SER A 86 6.12 6.04 -8.47
CA SER A 86 7.14 5.63 -7.50
C SER A 86 7.19 4.12 -7.45
N TYR A 87 8.40 3.56 -7.50
CA TYR A 87 8.63 2.13 -7.33
C TYR A 87 8.57 1.72 -5.85
N TRP A 88 8.37 0.43 -5.60
CA TRP A 88 8.52 -0.20 -4.28
C TRP A 88 10.01 -0.28 -3.92
N LEU A 89 10.64 0.86 -3.60
CA LEU A 89 11.95 0.89 -2.94
C LEU A 89 11.77 0.97 -1.41
#